data_AF-A0A166VKQ4-F1
#
_entry.id   AF-A0A166VKQ4-F1
#
_cell.length_a   1.000
_cell.length_b   1.000
_cell.length_c   1.000
_cell.angle_alpha   90.00
_cell.angle_beta   90.00
_cell.angle_gamma   90.00
#
_symmetry.space_group_name_H-M   'P 1'
#
loop_
_entity.id
_entity.type
_entity.pdbx_description
1 polymer ?
#
loop_
_entity_poly.entity_id
_entity_poly.type
_entity_poly.pdbx_seq_one_letter_code
_entity_poly.pdbx_strand_id
1 'polypeptide(L)'
;MFVQLEFCEVMSVHEKTIHPIHIEFRYRVALRREEAVVSYIKNRIDTKLTLSNNASQTMSLDPFDDVLTLEDQFFAEGYRQGTEDGIQAGKIEGRSVGLAKGYEKFLESGRIHGRSVVWANRLSLPHKGAAAAKPSNSSSQQLQESTEAPQRKTCSLPPLAPNARLEKNVTAAFALVEPDTLARENSDEAVNDFDDRLKRAQGKVKIIERMTGEVAAESKAAEAKEM
;
A
#
# COMPACT_ATOMS: atom_id res chain seq x y z
N MET A 1 26.41 -35.24 -22.27
CA MET A 1 26.65 -36.52 -21.56
C MET A 1 25.75 -36.48 -20.33
N PHE A 2 24.75 -37.36 -20.32
CA PHE A 2 23.68 -37.47 -19.34
C PHE A 2 24.20 -37.59 -17.91
N VAL A 3 23.60 -36.86 -16.97
CA VAL A 3 23.31 -37.41 -15.63
C VAL A 3 21.90 -36.97 -15.26
N GLN A 4 20.97 -37.88 -15.50
CA GLN A 4 19.62 -37.87 -14.98
C GLN A 4 19.70 -38.48 -13.58
N LEU A 5 19.25 -37.76 -12.55
CA LEU A 5 18.97 -38.34 -11.25
C LEU A 5 17.50 -38.06 -10.93
N GLU A 6 16.75 -39.13 -11.07
CA GLU A 6 15.35 -39.29 -10.71
C GLU A 6 15.09 -38.82 -9.28
N PHE A 7 14.04 -38.04 -9.10
CA PHE A 7 13.44 -37.78 -7.81
C PHE A 7 11.99 -38.25 -7.90
N CYS A 8 11.78 -39.56 -7.75
CA CYS A 8 10.45 -40.11 -7.50
C CYS A 8 10.56 -41.36 -6.61
N GLU A 9 9.61 -41.46 -5.67
CA GLU A 9 9.33 -42.58 -4.77
C GLU A 9 10.43 -43.07 -3.82
N VAL A 10 10.37 -42.63 -2.55
CA VAL A 10 10.22 -43.58 -1.44
C VAL A 10 9.49 -42.89 -0.26
N MET A 11 8.49 -43.58 0.28
CA MET A 11 7.95 -43.49 1.66
C MET A 11 6.75 -42.57 1.93
N SER A 12 5.59 -43.01 1.43
CA SER A 12 4.40 -43.11 2.29
C SER A 12 4.58 -44.26 3.29
N VAL A 13 3.92 -44.14 4.45
CA VAL A 13 3.87 -45.09 5.58
C VAL A 13 5.04 -45.02 6.57
N HIS A 14 4.93 -44.20 7.63
CA HIS A 14 4.47 -44.65 8.94
C HIS A 14 4.51 -43.49 9.97
N GLU A 15 3.37 -43.26 10.59
CA GLU A 15 3.19 -42.45 11.79
C GLU A 15 4.01 -43.06 12.95
N LYS A 16 5.04 -42.34 13.41
CA LYS A 16 5.67 -42.49 14.74
C LYS A 16 6.65 -41.34 15.00
N THR A 17 6.24 -40.46 15.91
CA THR A 17 7.00 -39.56 16.80
C THR A 17 8.48 -39.34 16.46
N ILE A 18 8.78 -38.28 15.70
CA ILE A 18 10.16 -37.82 15.45
C ILE A 18 10.50 -36.70 16.45
N HIS A 19 11.49 -36.96 17.32
CA HIS A 19 11.98 -36.01 18.32
C HIS A 19 12.69 -34.80 17.68
N PRO A 20 12.55 -33.59 18.26
CA PRO A 20 13.01 -32.32 17.66
C PRO A 20 14.53 -32.17 17.48
N ILE A 21 15.34 -33.07 18.06
CA ILE A 21 16.82 -32.97 18.01
C ILE A 21 17.38 -33.54 16.69
N HIS A 22 16.67 -34.44 16.01
CA HIS A 22 17.18 -35.13 14.81
C HIS A 22 17.02 -34.32 13.53
N ILE A 23 16.10 -33.36 13.52
CA ILE A 23 15.83 -32.46 12.39
C ILE A 23 16.96 -31.42 12.27
N GLU A 24 17.31 -30.76 13.37
CA GLU A 24 18.39 -29.75 13.44
C GLU A 24 19.75 -30.25 12.92
N PHE A 25 20.12 -31.50 13.21
CA PHE A 25 21.41 -32.05 12.78
C PHE A 25 21.46 -32.31 11.27
N ARG A 26 20.35 -32.75 10.67
CA ARG A 26 20.26 -32.95 9.22
C ARG A 26 20.24 -31.63 8.46
N TYR A 27 19.56 -30.60 8.98
CA TYR A 27 19.60 -29.25 8.40
C TYR A 27 21.02 -28.63 8.49
N ARG A 28 21.73 -28.77 9.62
CA ARG A 28 23.11 -28.28 9.76
C ARG A 28 24.12 -28.93 8.81
N VAL A 29 23.97 -30.22 8.49
CA VAL A 29 24.88 -30.91 7.56
C VAL A 29 24.57 -30.55 6.11
N ALA A 30 23.30 -30.29 5.77
CA ALA A 30 22.89 -29.82 4.45
C ALA A 30 23.38 -28.38 4.18
N LEU A 31 23.19 -27.45 5.13
CA LEU A 31 23.64 -26.05 5.03
C LEU A 31 25.17 -25.93 4.84
N ARG A 32 25.97 -26.78 5.50
CA ARG A 32 27.44 -26.74 5.37
C ARG A 32 27.95 -27.22 4.01
N ARG A 33 27.15 -28.00 3.27
CA ARG A 33 27.49 -28.47 1.91
C ARG A 33 27.12 -27.44 0.85
N GLU A 34 26.05 -26.68 1.03
CA GLU A 34 25.68 -25.60 0.09
C GLU A 34 26.70 -24.46 0.09
N GLU A 35 27.20 -24.04 1.25
CA GLU A 35 28.22 -22.98 1.31
C GLU A 35 29.54 -23.38 0.64
N ALA A 36 29.92 -24.65 0.72
CA ALA A 36 31.13 -25.15 0.06
C ALA A 36 30.98 -25.15 -1.48
N VAL A 37 29.80 -25.49 -2.00
CA VAL A 37 29.53 -25.46 -3.44
C VAL A 37 29.46 -24.03 -3.96
N VAL A 38 28.77 -23.13 -3.24
CA VAL A 38 28.71 -21.70 -3.59
C VAL A 38 30.10 -21.07 -3.57
N SER A 39 30.91 -21.37 -2.54
CA SER A 39 32.30 -20.90 -2.44
C SER A 39 33.20 -21.44 -3.56
N TYR A 40 33.04 -22.71 -3.93
CA TYR A 40 33.78 -23.31 -5.04
C TYR A 40 33.40 -22.71 -6.40
N ILE A 41 32.11 -22.48 -6.65
CA ILE A 41 31.63 -21.82 -7.87
C ILE A 41 32.14 -20.39 -7.94
N LYS A 42 32.05 -19.64 -6.83
CA LYS A 42 32.54 -18.26 -6.75
C LYS A 42 34.03 -18.16 -7.03
N ASN A 43 34.85 -18.95 -6.35
CA ASN A 43 36.30 -19.00 -6.58
C ASN A 43 36.67 -19.37 -8.02
N ARG A 44 35.92 -20.30 -8.65
CA ARG A 44 36.20 -20.73 -10.02
C ARG A 44 35.79 -19.69 -11.07
N ILE A 45 34.74 -18.91 -10.80
CA ILE A 45 34.36 -17.76 -11.62
C ILE A 45 35.41 -16.66 -11.47
N ASP A 46 35.80 -16.32 -10.24
CA ASP A 46 36.79 -15.28 -9.96
C ASP A 46 38.13 -15.62 -10.61
N THR A 47 38.59 -16.87 -10.49
CA THR A 47 39.86 -17.33 -11.11
C THR A 47 39.80 -17.28 -12.64
N LYS A 48 38.66 -17.65 -13.25
CA LYS A 48 38.48 -17.54 -14.72
C LYS A 48 38.44 -16.07 -15.17
N LEU A 49 37.85 -15.19 -14.35
CA LEU A 49 37.79 -13.75 -14.62
C LEU A 49 39.18 -13.11 -14.51
N THR A 50 39.99 -13.48 -13.52
CA THR A 50 41.37 -13.00 -13.36
C THR A 50 42.29 -13.49 -14.49
N LEU A 51 42.15 -14.74 -14.92
CA LEU A 51 42.92 -15.29 -16.04
C LEU A 51 42.52 -14.66 -17.39
N SER A 52 41.25 -14.32 -17.58
CA SER A 52 40.80 -13.59 -18.77
C SER A 52 41.30 -12.15 -18.79
N ASN A 53 41.35 -11.48 -17.63
CA ASN A 53 41.80 -10.09 -17.55
C ASN A 53 43.31 -9.92 -17.79
N ASN A 54 44.12 -10.94 -17.45
CA ASN A 54 45.57 -10.91 -17.73
C ASN A 54 45.95 -11.19 -19.20
N ALA A 55 45.04 -11.74 -20.01
CA ALA A 55 45.29 -11.98 -21.44
C ALA A 55 45.08 -10.74 -22.33
N SER A 56 44.43 -9.70 -21.81
CA SER A 56 44.20 -8.44 -22.52
C SER A 56 45.25 -7.35 -22.27
N GLN A 57 46.27 -7.59 -21.45
CA GLN A 57 47.41 -6.68 -21.31
C GLN A 57 48.49 -6.97 -22.38
N THR A 58 48.09 -6.95 -23.65
CA THR A 58 49.02 -6.58 -24.72
C THR A 58 49.13 -5.07 -24.68
N MET A 59 50.11 -4.54 -23.94
CA MET A 59 50.50 -3.13 -24.03
C MET A 59 50.59 -2.78 -25.52
N SER A 60 49.78 -1.80 -25.96
CA SER A 60 49.80 -1.26 -27.31
C SER A 60 51.25 -0.90 -27.67
N LEU A 61 51.80 -1.56 -28.69
CA LEU A 61 53.20 -1.37 -29.11
C LEU A 61 53.43 -0.01 -29.79
N ASP A 62 52.36 0.75 -30.04
CA ASP A 62 52.39 2.10 -30.60
C ASP A 62 51.94 3.12 -29.54
N PRO A 63 52.83 4.05 -29.12
CA PRO A 63 52.53 5.06 -28.10
C PRO A 63 51.45 6.08 -28.51
N PHE A 64 51.04 6.12 -29.78
CA PHE A 64 49.95 7.00 -30.26
C PHE A 64 48.58 6.30 -30.34
N ASP A 65 48.52 4.97 -30.26
CA ASP A 65 47.28 4.20 -30.42
C ASP A 65 46.27 4.52 -29.29
N ASP A 66 46.78 4.73 -28.07
CA ASP A 66 46.00 5.17 -26.92
C ASP A 66 45.43 6.59 -27.10
N VAL A 67 46.13 7.48 -27.81
CA VAL A 67 45.67 8.84 -28.10
C VAL A 67 44.65 8.84 -29.24
N LEU A 68 44.84 7.99 -30.24
CA LEU A 68 43.95 7.88 -31.40
C LEU A 68 42.62 7.20 -31.05
N THR A 69 42.60 6.31 -30.05
CA THR A 69 41.38 5.66 -29.55
C THR A 69 40.77 6.37 -28.34
N LEU A 70 41.38 7.45 -27.87
CA LEU A 70 40.98 8.19 -26.67
C LEU A 70 39.54 8.72 -26.76
N GLU A 71 39.14 9.23 -27.93
CA GLU A 71 37.78 9.74 -28.16
C GLU A 71 36.74 8.65 -27.97
N ASP A 72 36.92 7.50 -28.63
CA ASP A 72 36.03 6.36 -28.53
C ASP A 72 35.97 5.81 -27.10
N GLN A 73 37.10 5.80 -26.39
CA GLN A 73 37.17 5.39 -24.98
C GLN A 73 36.36 6.34 -24.08
N PHE A 74 36.52 7.67 -24.23
CA PHE A 74 35.75 8.64 -23.46
C PHE A 74 34.26 8.64 -23.82
N PHE A 75 33.92 8.41 -25.08
CA PHE A 75 32.52 8.25 -25.50
C PHE A 75 31.89 7.00 -24.88
N ALA A 76 32.56 5.85 -24.97
CA ALA A 76 32.08 4.60 -24.40
C ALA A 76 31.95 4.71 -22.87
N GLU A 77 32.94 5.31 -22.21
CA GLU A 77 32.93 5.50 -20.77
C GLU A 77 31.83 6.47 -20.33
N GLY A 78 31.68 7.61 -21.00
CA GLY A 78 30.61 8.57 -20.72
C GLY A 78 29.22 8.00 -20.98
N TYR A 79 29.05 7.20 -22.04
CA TYR A 79 27.79 6.50 -22.32
C TYR A 79 27.48 5.45 -21.25
N ARG A 80 28.48 4.66 -20.85
CA ARG A 80 28.34 3.64 -19.80
C ARG A 80 27.98 4.30 -18.47
N GLN A 81 28.72 5.33 -18.07
CA GLN A 81 28.47 6.07 -16.84
C GLN A 81 27.09 6.74 -16.87
N GLY A 82 26.73 7.42 -17.96
CA GLY A 82 25.41 8.05 -18.10
C GLY A 82 24.26 7.05 -18.08
N THR A 83 24.45 5.85 -18.66
CA THR A 83 23.45 4.78 -18.61
C THR A 83 23.30 4.22 -17.19
N GLU A 84 24.42 4.00 -16.50
CA GLU A 84 24.42 3.52 -15.12
C GLU A 84 23.74 4.53 -14.18
N ASP A 85 24.13 5.80 -14.28
CA ASP A 85 23.53 6.91 -13.52
C ASP A 85 22.04 7.06 -13.84
N GLY A 86 21.65 6.96 -15.12
CA GLY A 86 20.25 7.03 -15.54
C GLY A 86 19.40 5.91 -14.96
N ILE A 87 19.93 4.68 -14.92
CA ILE A 87 19.24 3.53 -14.31
C ILE A 87 19.09 3.76 -12.79
N GLN A 88 20.13 4.24 -12.12
CA GLN A 88 20.07 4.49 -10.67
C GLN A 88 19.11 5.64 -10.34
N ALA A 89 19.20 6.75 -11.07
CA ALA A 89 18.32 7.90 -10.93
C ALA A 89 16.86 7.52 -11.17
N GLY A 90 16.57 6.79 -12.26
CA GLY A 90 15.22 6.33 -12.58
C GLY A 90 14.64 5.40 -11.51
N LYS A 91 15.46 4.52 -10.91
CA LYS A 91 15.03 3.67 -9.78
C LYS A 91 14.72 4.49 -8.52
N ILE A 92 15.52 5.51 -8.22
CA ILE A 92 15.32 6.37 -7.04
C ILE A 92 14.06 7.21 -7.21
N GLU A 93 13.93 7.87 -8.36
CA GLU A 93 12.78 8.70 -8.70
C GLU A 93 11.50 7.88 -8.76
N GLY A 94 11.51 6.73 -9.44
CA GLY A 94 10.34 5.86 -9.53
C GLY A 94 9.82 5.44 -8.14
N ARG A 95 10.72 5.16 -7.19
CA ARG A 95 10.33 4.83 -5.81
C ARG A 95 9.73 6.02 -5.07
N SER A 96 10.36 7.19 -5.15
CA SER A 96 9.87 8.37 -4.43
C SER A 96 8.53 8.87 -4.98
N VAL A 97 8.38 8.89 -6.30
CA VAL A 97 7.14 9.29 -6.99
C VAL A 97 6.04 8.27 -6.75
N GLY A 98 6.34 6.97 -6.86
CA GLY A 98 5.39 5.90 -6.59
C GLY A 98 4.85 5.95 -5.16
N LEU A 99 5.73 6.16 -4.18
CA LEU A 99 5.34 6.30 -2.77
C LEU A 99 4.46 7.53 -2.55
N ALA A 100 4.86 8.70 -3.08
CA ALA A 100 4.10 9.93 -2.96
C ALA A 100 2.67 9.78 -3.55
N LYS A 101 2.56 9.19 -4.74
CA LYS A 101 1.28 8.95 -5.41
C LYS A 101 0.43 7.90 -4.70
N GLY A 102 1.06 6.86 -4.16
CA GLY A 102 0.39 5.86 -3.32
C GLY A 102 -0.24 6.53 -2.09
N TYR A 103 0.51 7.35 -1.36
CA TYR A 103 -0.03 8.06 -0.20
C TYR A 103 -1.18 9.00 -0.54
N GLU A 104 -1.08 9.76 -1.63
CA GLU A 104 -2.14 10.67 -2.08
C GLU A 104 -3.46 9.91 -2.31
N LYS A 105 -3.38 8.78 -3.02
CA LYS A 105 -4.50 7.89 -3.31
C LYS A 105 -5.12 7.26 -2.06
N PHE A 106 -4.29 6.71 -1.17
CA PHE A 106 -4.75 6.09 0.08
C PHE A 106 -5.34 7.12 1.06
N LEU A 107 -4.81 8.34 1.09
CA LEU A 107 -5.34 9.43 1.91
C LEU A 107 -6.75 9.81 1.45
N GLU A 108 -6.98 9.88 0.14
CA GLU A 108 -8.32 10.14 -0.39
C GLU A 108 -9.29 8.98 -0.11
N SER A 109 -8.84 7.73 -0.26
CA SER A 109 -9.61 6.55 0.14
C SER A 109 -9.99 6.59 1.63
N GLY A 110 -9.04 6.95 2.50
CA GLY A 110 -9.26 7.11 3.94
C GLY A 110 -10.26 8.21 4.29
N ARG A 111 -10.27 9.33 3.53
CA ARG A 111 -11.31 10.36 3.69
C ARG A 111 -12.70 9.81 3.37
N ILE A 112 -12.83 9.06 2.27
CA ILE A 112 -14.11 8.45 1.90
C ILE A 112 -14.55 7.42 2.95
N HIS A 113 -13.62 6.62 3.48
CA HIS A 113 -13.89 5.68 4.56
C HIS A 113 -14.43 6.40 5.81
N GLY A 114 -13.74 7.43 6.28
CA GLY A 114 -14.17 8.22 7.44
C GLY A 114 -15.54 8.88 7.23
N ARG A 115 -15.78 9.47 6.06
CA ARG A 115 -17.10 10.04 5.71
C ARG A 115 -18.21 8.98 5.72
N SER A 116 -17.92 7.79 5.19
CA SER A 116 -18.86 6.67 5.16
C SER A 116 -19.23 6.21 6.56
N VAL A 117 -18.26 6.14 7.48
CA VAL A 117 -18.50 5.84 8.90
C VAL A 117 -19.38 6.92 9.55
N VAL A 118 -19.11 8.20 9.29
CA VAL A 118 -19.92 9.31 9.82
C VAL A 118 -21.36 9.23 9.31
N TRP A 119 -21.57 8.99 8.02
CA TRP A 119 -22.92 8.83 7.47
C TRP A 119 -23.64 7.60 8.02
N ALA A 120 -22.94 6.47 8.15
CA ALA A 120 -23.51 5.25 8.76
C ALA A 120 -24.01 5.51 10.19
N ASN A 121 -23.19 6.15 11.02
CA ASN A 121 -23.58 6.51 12.39
C ASN A 121 -24.79 7.47 12.41
N ARG A 122 -24.86 8.42 11.48
CA ARG A 122 -25.99 9.38 11.39
C ARG A 122 -27.29 8.76 10.91
N LEU A 123 -27.23 7.67 10.15
CA LEU A 123 -28.40 6.88 9.75
C LEU A 123 -28.93 6.01 10.89
N SER A 124 -28.06 5.61 11.83
CA SER A 124 -28.44 4.85 13.03
C SER A 124 -29.05 5.70 14.15
N LEU A 125 -28.97 7.03 14.06
CA LEU A 125 -29.54 7.92 15.08
C LEU A 125 -31.08 7.98 14.97
N PRO A 126 -31.82 7.80 16.08
CA PRO A 126 -33.27 7.92 16.07
C PRO A 126 -33.70 9.36 15.75
N HIS A 127 -34.56 9.52 14.75
CA HIS A 127 -35.05 10.81 14.31
C HIS A 127 -36.03 11.39 15.34
N LYS A 128 -35.56 12.28 16.22
CA LYS A 128 -36.43 13.02 17.15
C LYS A 128 -37.17 14.13 16.40
N GLY A 129 -38.24 13.78 15.66
CA GLY A 129 -39.17 14.77 15.12
C GLY A 129 -39.95 14.40 13.86
N ALA A 130 -40.98 13.55 13.99
CA ALA A 130 -42.14 13.54 13.07
C ALA A 130 -43.46 13.08 13.74
N ALA A 131 -43.59 13.19 15.06
CA ALA A 131 -44.85 12.96 15.76
C ALA A 131 -45.03 13.93 16.94
N ALA A 132 -46.06 14.78 16.82
CA ALA A 132 -46.76 15.51 17.87
C ALA A 132 -45.97 16.49 18.77
N ALA A 133 -45.80 17.72 18.29
CA ALA A 133 -45.73 18.88 19.18
C ALA A 133 -47.16 19.30 19.56
N LYS A 134 -47.64 18.82 20.71
CA LYS A 134 -48.67 19.53 21.51
C LYS A 134 -47.94 20.28 22.63
N PRO A 135 -48.30 21.53 22.95
CA PRO A 135 -47.72 22.23 24.09
C PRO A 135 -48.52 21.85 25.34
N SER A 136 -47.84 21.38 26.38
CA SER A 136 -48.43 21.31 27.72
C SER A 136 -47.34 21.56 28.75
N ASN A 137 -47.35 22.81 29.23
CA ASN A 137 -46.87 23.18 30.55
C ASN A 137 -47.41 22.20 31.60
N SER A 138 -46.54 21.64 32.43
CA SER A 138 -46.69 21.63 33.91
C SER A 138 -45.56 20.85 34.58
N SER A 139 -44.67 21.62 35.17
CA SER A 139 -43.99 21.45 36.45
C SER A 139 -44.36 20.23 37.31
N SER A 140 -43.35 19.44 37.68
CA SER A 140 -43.17 18.97 39.07
C SER A 140 -41.67 18.86 39.37
N GLN A 141 -41.19 19.82 40.17
CA GLN A 141 -39.99 19.77 41.01
C GLN A 141 -40.11 18.58 42.00
N GLN A 142 -39.10 17.98 42.64
CA GLN A 142 -37.80 18.42 43.17
C GLN A 142 -37.09 17.13 43.69
N LEU A 143 -35.77 16.95 43.59
CA LEU A 143 -34.80 17.31 44.64
C LEU A 143 -33.36 17.28 44.07
N GLN A 144 -32.58 18.24 44.55
CA GLN A 144 -31.24 18.67 44.10
C GLN A 144 -30.11 17.74 44.58
N GLU A 145 -29.02 17.67 43.82
CA GLU A 145 -27.69 17.98 44.37
C GLU A 145 -26.73 18.44 43.26
N SER A 146 -26.04 19.54 43.55
CA SER A 146 -25.18 20.34 42.70
C SER A 146 -23.74 19.81 42.70
N THR A 147 -23.19 19.51 41.53
CA THR A 147 -21.75 19.59 41.28
C THR A 147 -21.54 20.08 39.85
N GLU A 148 -21.03 21.30 39.74
CA GLU A 148 -20.68 21.96 38.49
C GLU A 148 -19.54 21.20 37.79
N ALA A 149 -19.88 20.52 36.70
CA ALA A 149 -18.92 20.04 35.71
C ALA A 149 -19.21 20.80 34.40
N PRO A 150 -18.18 21.24 33.64
CA PRO A 150 -18.39 22.05 32.46
C PRO A 150 -19.23 21.27 31.45
N GLN A 151 -20.37 21.85 31.07
CA GLN A 151 -21.26 21.30 30.05
C GLN A 151 -20.48 21.09 28.75
N ARG A 152 -19.97 19.86 28.57
CA ARG A 152 -19.51 19.38 27.27
C ARG A 152 -20.73 19.42 26.38
N LYS A 153 -20.87 20.48 25.57
CA LYS A 153 -21.78 20.50 24.43
C LYS A 153 -21.48 19.22 23.64
N THR A 154 -22.34 18.22 23.76
CA THR A 154 -22.22 17.00 22.98
C THR A 154 -22.43 17.42 21.53
N CYS A 155 -21.33 17.56 20.80
CA CYS A 155 -21.34 17.97 19.40
C CYS A 155 -21.88 16.79 18.58
N SER A 156 -23.20 16.61 18.60
CA SER A 156 -23.88 15.56 17.85
C SER A 156 -24.23 16.10 16.48
N LEU A 157 -23.79 15.39 15.44
CA LEU A 157 -24.16 15.72 14.07
C LEU A 157 -25.67 15.52 13.87
N PRO A 158 -26.32 16.30 12.99
CA PRO A 158 -27.74 16.13 12.69
C PRO A 158 -28.03 14.72 12.14
N PRO A 159 -29.09 14.05 12.60
CA PRO A 159 -29.48 12.75 12.08
C PRO A 159 -29.91 12.86 10.61
N LEU A 160 -29.56 11.86 9.81
CA LEU A 160 -30.00 11.78 8.41
C LEU A 160 -31.37 11.08 8.35
N ALA A 161 -32.18 11.44 7.35
CA ALA A 161 -33.45 10.75 7.14
C ALA A 161 -33.21 9.29 6.72
N PRO A 162 -33.92 8.31 7.29
CA PRO A 162 -33.80 6.91 6.91
C PRO A 162 -34.16 6.74 5.42
N ASN A 163 -33.23 6.21 4.64
CA ASN A 163 -33.44 5.98 3.22
C ASN A 163 -32.66 4.74 2.78
N ALA A 164 -33.39 3.67 2.44
CA ALA A 164 -32.80 2.39 2.04
C ALA A 164 -31.83 2.50 0.86
N ARG A 165 -32.03 3.48 -0.04
CA ARG A 165 -31.11 3.73 -1.16
C ARG A 165 -29.83 4.40 -0.66
N LEU A 166 -29.93 5.32 0.29
CA LEU A 166 -28.78 5.98 0.91
C LEU A 166 -27.94 4.97 1.70
N GLU A 167 -28.57 4.14 2.53
CA GLU A 167 -27.91 3.07 3.29
C GLU A 167 -27.11 2.10 2.40
N LYS A 168 -27.70 1.67 1.28
CA LYS A 168 -27.01 0.81 0.30
C LYS A 168 -25.80 1.50 -0.31
N ASN A 169 -25.90 2.80 -0.64
CA ASN A 169 -24.77 3.54 -1.20
C ASN A 169 -23.66 3.78 -0.17
N VAL A 170 -24.01 4.10 1.08
CA VAL A 170 -23.05 4.27 2.19
C VAL A 170 -22.32 2.95 2.46
N THR A 171 -23.06 1.84 2.56
CA THR A 171 -22.46 0.50 2.75
C THR A 171 -21.55 0.13 1.59
N ALA A 172 -21.96 0.40 0.34
CA ALA A 172 -21.13 0.15 -0.83
C ALA A 172 -19.89 1.05 -0.88
N ALA A 173 -20.00 2.33 -0.49
CA ALA A 173 -18.87 3.25 -0.42
C ALA A 173 -17.84 2.76 0.60
N PHE A 174 -18.28 2.37 1.80
CA PHE A 174 -17.46 1.78 2.85
C PHE A 174 -16.74 0.51 2.36
N ALA A 175 -17.50 -0.48 1.85
CA ALA A 175 -16.94 -1.75 1.36
C ALA A 175 -15.88 -1.60 0.26
N LEU A 176 -15.96 -0.54 -0.55
CA LEU A 176 -14.99 -0.28 -1.62
C LEU A 176 -13.64 0.22 -1.08
N VAL A 177 -13.62 0.90 0.07
CA VAL A 177 -12.44 1.56 0.65
C VAL A 177 -11.93 0.87 1.92
N GLU A 178 -12.46 -0.31 2.26
CA GLU A 178 -12.07 -1.04 3.46
C GLU A 178 -10.59 -1.46 3.42
N PRO A 179 -9.77 -1.02 4.40
CA PRO A 179 -8.32 -1.22 4.37
C PRO A 179 -7.90 -2.69 4.40
N ASP A 180 -8.72 -3.56 5.01
CA ASP A 180 -8.42 -4.99 5.12
C ASP A 180 -8.67 -5.75 3.81
N THR A 181 -9.46 -5.16 2.91
CA THR A 181 -9.80 -5.76 1.62
C THR A 181 -8.91 -5.25 0.48
N LEU A 182 -8.01 -4.30 0.76
CA LEU A 182 -7.14 -3.68 -0.23
C LEU A 182 -5.76 -4.37 -0.22
N ALA A 183 -5.31 -4.77 -1.40
CA ALA A 183 -3.93 -5.20 -1.60
C ALA A 183 -2.97 -4.01 -1.38
N ARG A 184 -1.87 -4.25 -0.66
CA ARG A 184 -0.82 -3.24 -0.40
C ARG A 184 0.46 -3.51 -1.20
N GLU A 185 0.37 -4.44 -2.15
CA GLU A 185 1.45 -4.82 -3.04
C GLU A 185 1.54 -3.80 -4.18
N ASN A 186 2.74 -3.57 -4.70
CA ASN A 186 2.96 -2.69 -5.85
C ASN A 186 3.02 -3.49 -7.16
N SER A 187 2.07 -4.42 -7.35
CA SER A 187 1.86 -5.10 -8.63
C SER A 187 0.88 -4.28 -9.48
N ASP A 188 0.99 -4.38 -10.81
CA ASP A 188 0.13 -3.64 -11.73
C ASP A 188 -1.36 -4.00 -11.52
N GLU A 189 -1.65 -5.26 -11.20
CA GLU A 189 -3.00 -5.72 -10.89
C GLU A 189 -3.54 -5.09 -9.60
N ALA A 190 -2.74 -5.02 -8.53
CA ALA A 190 -3.14 -4.45 -7.26
C ALA A 190 -3.38 -2.93 -7.36
N VAL A 191 -2.52 -2.22 -8.09
CA VAL A 191 -2.66 -0.78 -8.31
C VAL A 191 -3.92 -0.47 -9.13
N ASN A 192 -4.20 -1.25 -10.18
CA ASN A 192 -5.39 -1.07 -11.00
C ASN A 192 -6.69 -1.38 -10.23
N ASP A 193 -6.74 -2.47 -9.45
CA ASP A 193 -7.91 -2.77 -8.61
C ASP A 193 -8.18 -1.64 -7.62
N PHE A 194 -7.14 -1.15 -6.94
CA PHE A 194 -7.26 -0.01 -6.02
C PHE A 194 -7.84 1.22 -6.73
N ASP A 195 -7.30 1.59 -7.90
CA ASP A 195 -7.75 2.77 -8.64
C ASP A 195 -9.20 2.65 -9.09
N ASP A 196 -9.62 1.47 -9.55
CA ASP A 196 -10.99 1.23 -9.97
C ASP A 196 -11.96 1.25 -8.78
N ARG A 197 -11.54 0.73 -7.62
CA ARG A 197 -12.31 0.81 -6.38
C ARG A 197 -12.44 2.25 -5.90
N LEU A 198 -11.36 3.03 -5.94
CA LEU A 198 -11.36 4.44 -5.57
C LEU A 198 -12.30 5.25 -6.49
N LYS A 199 -12.24 5.06 -7.81
CA LYS A 199 -13.14 5.71 -8.77
C LYS A 199 -14.61 5.35 -8.50
N ARG A 200 -14.90 4.07 -8.25
CA ARG A 200 -16.25 3.61 -7.89
C ARG A 200 -16.72 4.25 -6.58
N ALA A 201 -15.86 4.32 -5.56
CA ALA A 201 -16.17 4.92 -4.27
C ALA A 201 -16.47 6.42 -4.40
N GLN A 202 -15.68 7.16 -5.18
CA GLN A 202 -15.94 8.57 -5.51
C GLN A 202 -17.30 8.74 -6.20
N GLY A 203 -17.67 7.81 -7.09
CA GLY A 203 -19.01 7.78 -7.70
C GLY A 203 -20.12 7.61 -6.66
N LYS A 204 -19.93 6.75 -5.64
CA LYS A 204 -20.90 6.56 -4.55
C LYS A 204 -21.01 7.80 -3.66
N VAL A 205 -19.88 8.42 -3.32
CA VAL A 205 -19.82 9.67 -2.55
C VAL A 205 -20.65 10.77 -3.21
N LYS A 206 -20.48 10.99 -4.52
CA LYS A 206 -21.27 11.99 -5.26
C LYS A 206 -22.77 11.73 -5.21
N ILE A 207 -23.18 10.46 -5.19
CA ILE A 207 -24.60 10.08 -5.06
C ILE A 207 -25.10 10.38 -3.65
N ILE A 208 -24.31 10.02 -2.62
CA ILE A 208 -24.63 10.25 -1.21
C ILE A 208 -24.77 11.75 -0.93
N GLU A 209 -23.80 12.55 -1.38
CA GLU A 209 -23.80 14.01 -1.25
C GLU A 209 -25.05 14.66 -1.86
N ARG A 210 -25.50 14.17 -3.03
CA ARG A 210 -26.75 14.63 -3.66
C ARG A 210 -27.99 14.24 -2.85
N MET A 211 -27.95 13.11 -2.14
CA MET A 211 -29.06 12.66 -1.29
C MET A 211 -29.10 13.37 0.07
N THR A 212 -27.95 13.72 0.64
CA THR A 212 -27.84 14.42 1.93
C THR A 212 -27.91 15.94 1.80
N GLY A 213 -27.65 16.49 0.60
CA GLY A 213 -27.69 17.93 0.34
C GLY A 213 -26.48 18.70 0.89
N GLU A 214 -25.44 18.01 1.36
CA GLU A 214 -24.32 18.61 2.12
C GLU A 214 -23.38 19.47 1.26
N VAL A 215 -23.24 19.16 -0.04
CA VAL A 215 -22.37 19.95 -0.96
C VAL A 215 -22.95 21.34 -1.26
N ALA A 216 -24.27 21.52 -1.13
CA ALA A 216 -24.89 22.85 -1.24
C ALA A 216 -24.66 23.73 0.00
N ALA A 217 -24.25 23.15 1.12
CA ALA A 217 -23.97 23.89 2.35
C ALA A 217 -22.52 24.41 2.40
N GLU A 218 -21.55 23.64 1.90
CA GLU A 218 -20.13 24.06 1.87
C GLU A 218 -19.88 25.24 0.89
N SER A 219 -20.53 25.24 -0.27
CA SER A 219 -20.41 26.36 -1.23
C SER A 219 -21.07 27.64 -0.73
N LYS A 220 -22.22 27.55 -0.06
CA LYS A 220 -22.89 28.71 0.57
C LYS A 220 -22.17 29.23 1.82
N ALA A 221 -21.53 28.37 2.60
CA ALA A 221 -20.80 28.78 3.80
C ALA A 221 -19.44 29.41 3.47
N ALA A 222 -18.81 29.05 2.35
CA ALA A 222 -17.61 29.71 1.86
C ALA A 222 -17.91 31.13 1.34
N GLU A 223 -19.01 31.30 0.59
CA GLU A 223 -19.43 32.60 0.05
C GLU A 223 -19.88 33.58 1.16
N ALA A 224 -20.48 33.08 2.25
CA ALA A 224 -20.88 33.90 3.40
C ALA A 224 -19.74 34.31 4.35
N LYS A 225 -18.51 33.80 4.14
CA LYS A 225 -17.35 34.12 4.98
C LYS A 225 -16.40 35.13 4.31
N GLU A 226 -16.68 35.50 3.07
CA GLU A 226 -15.94 36.48 2.26
C GLU A 226 -16.68 37.83 2.14
N MET A 227 -17.87 37.95 2.75
CA MET A 227 -18.61 39.20 2.98
C MET A 227 -18.56 39.61 4.45
#